data_AF-A0A7C3GZH1-F1
#
_entry.id   AF-A0A7C3GZH1-F1
#
_cell.length_a   1.000
_cell.length_b   1.000
_cell.length_c   1.000
_cell.angle_alpha   90.00
_cell.angle_beta   90.00
_cell.angle_gamma   90.00
#
_symmetry.space_group_name_H-M   'P 1'
#
loop_
_entity.id
_entity.type
_entity.pdbx_description
1 polymer ?
#
loop_
_entity_poly.entity_id
_entity_poly.type
_entity_poly.pdbx_seq_one_letter_code
_entity_poly.pdbx_strand_id
1 'polypeptide(L)'
;MSELKNDRFLRALNREPVDVTPVWMMRQAGRYLPEYRATREKAGSFMDLCRNAELACEVTIQPLDRYPLDAAILFSDILTIPDAMGLGLSFNTGHGPKFDRPVRTAADVQNLPL
;
A
#
# COMPACT_ATOMS: atom_id res chain seq x y z
N MET A 1 -15.74 -18.88 2.33
CA MET A 1 -14.70 -18.01 2.91
C MET A 1 -14.15 -18.71 4.13
N SER A 2 -12.83 -18.81 4.29
CA SER A 2 -12.25 -19.38 5.50
C SER A 2 -12.55 -18.48 6.69
N GLU A 3 -12.83 -19.07 7.84
CA GLU A 3 -13.02 -18.37 9.10
C GLU A 3 -11.74 -17.61 9.50
N LEU A 4 -11.90 -16.37 9.98
CA LEU A 4 -10.78 -15.56 10.48
C LEU A 4 -10.31 -16.10 11.83
N LYS A 5 -9.02 -16.45 11.93
CA LYS A 5 -8.42 -16.97 13.19
C LYS A 5 -8.05 -15.88 14.19
N ASN A 6 -7.83 -14.65 13.72
CA ASN A 6 -7.55 -13.47 14.54
C ASN A 6 -8.47 -12.33 14.06
N ASP A 7 -9.36 -11.87 14.93
CA ASP A 7 -10.31 -10.79 14.68
C ASP A 7 -10.15 -9.60 15.64
N ARG A 8 -9.07 -9.59 16.47
CA ARG A 8 -8.84 -8.57 17.51
C ARG A 8 -8.89 -7.16 16.94
N PHE A 9 -8.24 -6.93 15.79
CA PHE A 9 -8.23 -5.63 15.12
C PHE A 9 -9.64 -5.12 14.79
N LEU A 10 -10.50 -5.98 14.24
CA LEU A 10 -11.87 -5.63 13.87
C LEU A 10 -12.73 -5.34 15.10
N ARG A 11 -12.64 -6.21 16.11
CA ARG A 11 -13.37 -6.07 17.38
C ARG A 11 -12.99 -4.78 18.11
N ALA A 12 -11.70 -4.48 18.20
CA ALA A 12 -11.21 -3.26 18.82
C ALA A 12 -11.73 -2.00 18.11
N LEU A 13 -11.74 -1.97 16.77
CA LEU A 13 -12.32 -0.86 16.00
C LEU A 13 -13.83 -0.70 16.24
N ASN A 14 -14.55 -1.80 16.43
CA ASN A 14 -15.96 -1.81 16.78
C ASN A 14 -16.25 -1.52 18.26
N ARG A 15 -15.21 -1.32 19.09
CA ARG A 15 -15.28 -1.13 20.54
C ARG A 15 -15.85 -2.35 21.29
N GLU A 16 -15.67 -3.53 20.73
CA GLU A 16 -15.99 -4.79 21.39
C GLU A 16 -14.83 -5.20 22.33
N PRO A 17 -15.11 -5.96 23.41
CA PRO A 17 -14.06 -6.46 24.29
C PRO A 17 -13.03 -7.29 23.52
N VAL A 18 -11.75 -7.20 23.88
CA VAL A 18 -10.65 -8.00 23.34
C VAL A 18 -9.76 -8.52 24.48
N ASP A 19 -9.05 -9.61 24.26
CA ASP A 19 -8.16 -10.23 25.24
C ASP A 19 -6.83 -9.47 25.41
N VAL A 20 -6.38 -8.79 24.36
CA VAL A 20 -5.22 -7.89 24.36
C VAL A 20 -5.41 -6.80 23.30
N THR A 21 -4.79 -5.64 23.49
CA THR A 21 -4.82 -4.56 22.49
C THR A 21 -4.14 -5.01 21.18
N PRO A 22 -4.83 -4.98 20.03
CA PRO A 22 -4.23 -5.38 18.76
C PRO A 22 -3.22 -4.34 18.25
N VAL A 23 -2.20 -4.80 17.53
CA VAL A 23 -1.14 -3.95 16.96
C VAL A 23 -0.89 -4.24 15.48
N TRP A 24 -0.70 -3.16 14.72
CA TRP A 24 -0.13 -3.15 13.37
C TRP A 24 0.65 -1.84 13.21
N MET A 25 1.47 -1.71 12.16
CA MET A 25 2.30 -0.52 11.98
C MET A 25 2.09 0.11 10.60
N MET A 26 1.92 1.43 10.57
CA MET A 26 1.97 2.18 9.32
C MET A 26 3.33 1.94 8.64
N ARG A 27 3.28 1.60 7.34
CA ARG A 27 4.47 1.22 6.56
C ARG A 27 5.22 0.00 7.11
N GLN A 28 4.50 -0.97 7.70
CA GLN A 28 5.09 -2.25 8.14
C GLN A 28 5.82 -2.99 7.01
N ALA A 29 5.34 -2.90 5.77
CA ALA A 29 6.07 -3.35 4.58
C ALA A 29 6.91 -2.19 4.04
N GLY A 30 8.23 -2.23 4.25
CA GLY A 30 9.07 -1.11 3.82
C GLY A 30 10.58 -1.34 3.99
N ARG A 31 11.34 -0.33 3.57
CA ARG A 31 12.80 -0.34 3.46
C ARG A 31 13.57 -0.63 4.76
N TYR A 32 12.92 -0.68 5.93
CA TYR A 32 13.61 -1.12 7.15
C TYR A 32 13.84 -2.65 7.16
N LEU A 33 13.07 -3.39 6.36
CA LEU A 33 13.23 -4.83 6.15
C LEU A 33 14.24 -5.11 5.01
N PRO A 34 15.27 -5.93 5.22
CA PRO A 34 16.21 -6.33 4.16
C PRO A 34 15.53 -7.06 2.98
N GLU A 35 14.62 -7.99 3.28
CA GLU A 35 13.87 -8.75 2.26
C GLU A 35 12.96 -7.86 1.42
N TYR A 36 12.37 -6.80 2.00
CA TYR A 36 11.65 -5.80 1.22
C TYR A 36 12.55 -5.14 0.18
N ARG A 37 13.79 -4.78 0.56
CA ARG A 37 14.75 -4.16 -0.38
C ARG A 37 15.09 -5.12 -1.51
N ALA A 38 15.28 -6.41 -1.21
CA ALA A 38 15.54 -7.43 -2.21
C ALA A 38 14.37 -7.60 -3.20
N THR A 39 13.12 -7.65 -2.72
CA THR A 39 11.93 -7.72 -3.59
C THR A 39 11.77 -6.45 -4.41
N ARG A 40 12.03 -5.29 -3.80
CA ARG A 40 12.01 -3.97 -4.45
C ARG A 40 13.02 -3.87 -5.60
N GLU A 41 14.22 -4.42 -5.42
CA GLU A 41 15.26 -4.49 -6.47
C GLU A 41 14.82 -5.38 -7.64
N LYS A 42 14.21 -6.54 -7.36
CA LYS A 42 13.66 -7.42 -8.42
C LYS A 42 12.55 -6.75 -9.23
N ALA A 43 11.71 -5.94 -8.58
CA ALA A 43 10.62 -5.23 -9.23
C ALA A 43 11.07 -4.06 -10.12
N GLY A 44 12.28 -3.52 -9.91
CA GLY A 44 12.78 -2.34 -10.64
C GLY A 44 12.21 -1.03 -10.08
N SER A 45 10.95 -0.69 -10.38
CA SER A 45 10.32 0.58 -9.95
C SER A 45 9.20 0.39 -8.94
N PHE A 46 8.89 1.43 -8.16
CA PHE A 46 7.94 1.33 -7.03
C PHE A 46 6.55 1.04 -7.56
N MET A 47 6.23 1.64 -8.71
CA MET A 47 4.99 1.37 -9.42
C MET A 47 4.94 -0.04 -9.99
N ASP A 48 6.06 -0.59 -10.48
CA ASP A 48 6.10 -1.99 -10.93
C ASP A 48 5.85 -2.95 -9.77
N LEU A 49 6.38 -2.64 -8.58
CA LEU A 49 6.08 -3.40 -7.37
C LEU A 49 4.60 -3.30 -7.00
N CYS A 50 3.98 -2.12 -7.06
CA CYS A 50 2.56 -1.94 -6.77
C CYS A 50 1.63 -2.59 -7.82
N ARG A 51 2.06 -2.67 -9.09
CA ARG A 51 1.28 -3.23 -10.21
C ARG A 51 1.45 -4.74 -10.38
N ASN A 52 2.42 -5.35 -9.69
CA ASN A 52 2.65 -6.78 -9.70
C ASN A 52 1.97 -7.42 -8.47
N ALA A 53 0.91 -8.20 -8.70
CA ALA A 53 0.11 -8.77 -7.61
C ALA A 53 0.90 -9.75 -6.73
N GLU A 54 1.77 -10.56 -7.34
CA GLU A 54 2.59 -11.54 -6.63
C GLU A 54 3.61 -10.84 -5.72
N LEU A 55 4.33 -9.84 -6.24
CA LEU A 55 5.34 -9.10 -5.48
C LEU A 55 4.70 -8.18 -4.44
N ALA A 56 3.55 -7.56 -4.72
CA ALA A 56 2.78 -6.78 -3.76
C ALA A 56 2.28 -7.65 -2.59
N CYS A 57 1.82 -8.87 -2.89
CA CYS A 57 1.47 -9.87 -1.88
C CYS A 57 2.69 -10.26 -1.04
N GLU A 58 3.82 -10.60 -1.69
CA GLU A 58 5.06 -10.96 -1.02
C GLU A 58 5.47 -9.90 0.01
N VAL A 59 5.58 -8.63 -0.39
CA VAL A 59 6.00 -7.56 0.55
C VAL A 59 4.96 -7.27 1.63
N THR A 60 3.67 -7.54 1.37
CA THR A 60 2.60 -7.39 2.37
C THR A 60 2.75 -8.40 3.50
N ILE A 61 3.20 -9.63 3.18
CA ILE A 61 3.32 -10.74 4.14
C ILE A 61 4.63 -10.69 4.93
N GLN A 62 5.74 -10.21 4.35
CA GLN A 62 7.05 -10.13 5.00
C GLN A 62 7.05 -9.64 6.47
N PRO A 63 6.28 -8.61 6.89
CA PRO A 63 6.26 -8.15 8.27
C PRO A 63 5.59 -9.15 9.22
N LEU A 64 4.61 -9.92 8.75
CA LEU A 64 3.91 -10.94 9.53
C LEU A 64 4.79 -12.17 9.79
N ASP A 65 5.77 -12.45 8.91
CA ASP A 65 6.76 -13.50 9.14
C ASP A 65 7.77 -13.14 10.24
N ARG A 66 7.92 -11.85 10.56
CA ARG A 66 8.84 -11.36 11.61
C ARG A 66 8.14 -11.04 12.93
N TYR A 67 6.94 -10.50 12.86
CA TYR A 67 6.25 -9.91 13.99
C TYR A 67 4.82 -10.46 14.05
N PRO A 68 4.31 -10.85 15.23
CA PRO A 68 2.94 -11.33 15.38
C PRO A 68 1.94 -10.15 15.38
N LEU A 69 1.83 -9.46 14.24
CA LEU A 69 0.89 -8.34 14.05
C LEU A 69 -0.55 -8.86 13.89
N ASP A 70 -1.52 -8.09 14.35
CA ASP A 70 -2.94 -8.45 14.29
C ASP A 70 -3.62 -8.05 12.97
N ALA A 71 -2.91 -7.32 12.10
CA ALA A 71 -3.42 -6.91 10.80
C ALA A 71 -2.32 -6.83 9.73
N ALA A 72 -2.71 -7.14 8.50
CA ALA A 72 -1.96 -6.82 7.30
C ALA A 72 -2.59 -5.61 6.61
N ILE A 73 -1.77 -4.77 5.98
CA ILE A 73 -2.23 -3.67 5.14
C ILE A 73 -1.73 -3.89 3.71
N LEU A 74 -2.64 -3.77 2.74
CA LEU A 74 -2.32 -3.90 1.32
C LEU A 74 -1.15 -2.99 0.94
N PHE A 75 -0.10 -3.57 0.36
CA PHE A 75 0.95 -2.78 -0.26
C PHE A 75 0.44 -2.16 -1.57
N SER A 76 0.22 -0.85 -1.56
CA SER A 76 -0.21 -0.04 -2.70
C SER A 76 0.22 1.41 -2.49
N ASP A 77 -0.16 2.31 -3.41
CA ASP A 77 0.05 3.74 -3.30
C ASP A 77 -1.27 4.51 -3.41
N ILE A 78 -1.40 5.59 -2.65
CA ILE A 78 -2.60 6.44 -2.67
C ILE A 78 -2.80 7.15 -4.01
N LEU A 79 -1.74 7.29 -4.82
CA LEU A 79 -1.76 7.93 -6.13
C LEU A 79 -2.15 6.98 -7.27
N THR A 80 -2.50 5.73 -6.96
CA THR A 80 -3.02 4.77 -7.96
C THR A 80 -4.29 5.25 -8.65
N ILE A 81 -5.19 5.94 -7.94
CA ILE A 81 -6.41 6.53 -8.51
C ILE A 81 -6.07 7.63 -9.54
N PRO A 82 -5.33 8.70 -9.19
CA PRO A 82 -4.98 9.74 -10.17
C PRO A 82 -4.04 9.24 -11.29
N ASP A 83 -3.26 8.17 -11.06
CA ASP A 83 -2.53 7.48 -12.12
C ASP A 83 -3.49 6.81 -13.12
N ALA A 84 -4.51 6.09 -12.63
CA ALA A 84 -5.56 5.49 -13.45
C ALA A 84 -6.42 6.55 -14.17
N MET A 85 -6.57 7.75 -13.59
CA MET A 85 -7.20 8.91 -14.25
C MET A 85 -6.33 9.51 -15.38
N GLY A 86 -5.14 8.98 -15.62
CA GLY A 86 -4.29 9.39 -16.73
C GLY A 86 -3.62 10.75 -16.51
N LEU A 87 -3.26 11.11 -15.27
CA LEU A 87 -2.57 12.38 -14.98
C LEU A 87 -1.04 12.34 -15.23
N GLY A 88 -0.51 11.19 -15.65
CA GLY A 88 0.91 11.00 -15.96
C GLY A 88 1.76 10.99 -14.68
N LEU A 89 1.52 10.02 -13.81
CA LEU A 89 2.27 9.87 -12.56
C LEU A 89 3.68 9.32 -12.84
N SER A 90 4.70 10.00 -12.32
CA SER A 90 6.09 9.54 -12.36
C SER A 90 6.76 9.60 -10.99
N PHE A 91 7.63 8.62 -10.73
CA PHE A 91 8.47 8.55 -9.52
C PHE A 91 9.94 8.68 -9.94
N ASN A 92 10.49 9.87 -9.79
CA ASN A 92 11.90 10.11 -10.10
C ASN A 92 12.75 9.91 -8.85
N THR A 93 13.84 9.15 -8.94
CA THR A 93 14.72 8.91 -7.80
C THR A 93 15.17 10.23 -7.14
N GLY A 94 15.03 10.31 -5.82
CA GLY A 94 15.36 11.51 -5.04
C GLY A 94 14.32 12.64 -5.11
N HIS A 95 13.29 12.51 -5.93
CA HIS A 95 12.19 13.46 -6.03
C HIS A 95 10.87 12.76 -5.68
N GLY A 96 9.97 13.45 -4.98
CA GLY A 96 8.64 12.91 -4.71
C GLY A 96 7.85 12.63 -6.01
N PRO A 97 6.68 11.99 -5.90
CA PRO A 97 5.81 11.75 -7.05
C PRO A 97 5.45 13.07 -7.75
N LYS A 98 5.40 13.04 -9.09
CA LYS A 98 4.99 14.17 -9.93
C LYS A 98 3.93 13.74 -10.93
N PHE A 99 3.04 14.68 -11.25
CA PHE A 99 2.08 14.54 -12.33
C PHE A 99 2.48 15.44 -13.49
N ASP A 100 2.50 14.89 -14.69
CA ASP A 100 2.73 15.66 -15.92
C ASP A 100 1.56 16.59 -16.23
N ARG A 101 0.34 16.18 -15.86
CA ARG A 101 -0.92 16.91 -16.08
C ARG A 101 -1.62 17.22 -14.75
N PRO A 102 -1.15 18.20 -13.96
CA PRO A 102 -1.85 18.61 -12.76
C PRO A 102 -3.19 19.28 -13.12
N VAL A 103 -4.25 18.94 -12.41
CA VAL A 103 -5.58 19.57 -12.55
C VAL A 103 -5.54 21.00 -11.99
N ARG A 104 -5.85 22.01 -12.81
CA ARG A 104 -5.77 23.44 -12.44
C ARG A 104 -7.05 24.22 -12.70
N THR A 105 -7.88 23.75 -13.62
CA THR A 105 -9.09 24.44 -14.07
C THR A 105 -10.33 23.58 -13.92
N ALA A 106 -11.51 24.19 -13.92
CA ALA A 106 -12.77 23.46 -13.93
C ALA A 106 -12.91 22.56 -15.17
N ALA A 107 -12.36 22.97 -16.32
CA ALA A 107 -12.33 22.15 -17.53
C ALA A 107 -11.47 20.89 -17.35
N ASP A 108 -10.34 20.98 -16.64
CA ASP A 108 -9.51 19.80 -16.34
C ASP A 108 -10.28 18.78 -15.51
N VAL A 109 -11.08 19.24 -14.53
CA VAL A 109 -11.94 18.35 -13.72
C VAL A 109 -12.99 17.66 -14.59
N GLN A 110 -13.64 18.41 -15.50
CA GLN A 110 -14.66 17.87 -16.40
C GLN A 110 -14.12 16.83 -17.38
N ASN A 111 -12.82 16.89 -17.70
CA ASN A 111 -12.16 15.98 -18.62
C ASN A 111 -11.56 14.73 -17.95
N LEU A 112 -11.70 14.56 -16.63
CA LEU A 112 -11.28 13.33 -15.97
C LEU A 112 -12.15 12.15 -16.42
N PRO A 113 -11.57 10.95 -16.62
CA PRO A 113 -12.35 9.77 -16.98
C PRO A 113 -13.26 9.34 -15.82
N LEU A 114 -14.46 8.87 -16.15
CA LEU A 114 -15.42 8.24 -15.23
C LEU A 114 -15.01 6.79 -14.91
#